data_AF-A0A1I5SYF0-F1
#
_entry.id   AF-A0A1I5SYF0-F1
#
_cell.length_a   1.000
_cell.length_b   1.000
_cell.length_c   1.000
_cell.angle_alpha   90.00
_cell.angle_beta   90.00
_cell.angle_gamma   90.00
#
_symmetry.space_group_name_H-M   'P 1'
#
loop_
_entity.id
_entity.type
_entity.pdbx_description
1 polymer ?
#
loop_
_entity_poly.entity_id
_entity_poly.type
_entity_poly.pdbx_seq_one_letter_code
_entity_poly.pdbx_strand_id
1 'polypeptide(L)'
;MINTVPQIVPQPKSVNFMGRWFSFDGFSNMPCFLVRTFSIPKGSWTIEKVEKQGCGISIEEGKVKIWGNSNIAYATIIQLLMQKKDALPEIVIEESFRFSFRGYHLDIARGGVPTVSTFKDILNWLFLLKYNYFAIYLEDLFP
;
A
#
# COMPACT_ATOMS: atom_id res chain seq x y z
N MET A 1 17.60 -17.65 12.23
CA MET A 1 16.69 -17.14 11.17
C MET A 1 17.42 -16.03 10.45
N ILE A 2 17.57 -16.12 9.14
CA ILE A 2 18.19 -15.05 8.34
C ILE A 2 17.17 -13.90 8.33
N ASN A 3 17.53 -12.74 8.89
CA ASN A 3 16.68 -11.54 8.87
C ASN A 3 16.69 -10.97 7.45
N THR A 4 15.77 -11.44 6.61
CA THR A 4 15.58 -10.92 5.25
C THR A 4 14.92 -9.54 5.29
N VAL A 5 15.44 -8.62 4.48
CA VAL A 5 14.85 -7.28 4.30
C VAL A 5 13.43 -7.43 3.75
N PRO A 6 12.42 -6.78 4.34
CA PRO A 6 11.05 -6.81 3.83
C PRO A 6 10.98 -6.40 2.36
N GLN A 7 10.20 -7.14 1.57
CA GLN A 7 10.05 -6.91 0.14
C GLN A 7 8.88 -5.97 -0.13
N ILE A 8 9.11 -4.92 -0.92
CA ILE A 8 8.08 -3.93 -1.27
C ILE A 8 8.02 -3.81 -2.79
N VAL A 9 6.81 -3.78 -3.33
CA VAL A 9 6.53 -3.69 -4.77
C VAL A 9 5.64 -2.49 -5.07
N PRO A 10 5.96 -1.63 -6.06
CA PRO A 10 7.24 -1.56 -6.76
C PRO A 10 8.39 -1.27 -5.79
N GLN A 11 9.63 -1.55 -6.25
CA GLN A 11 10.83 -1.31 -5.46
C GLN A 11 10.89 0.17 -5.04
N PRO A 12 10.97 0.47 -3.74
CA PRO A 12 11.08 1.83 -3.24
C PRO A 12 12.45 2.43 -3.59
N LYS A 13 12.58 3.75 -3.42
CA LYS A 13 13.85 4.47 -3.65
C LYS A 13 14.95 3.97 -2.72
N SER A 14 14.61 3.77 -1.45
CA SER A 14 15.52 3.26 -0.44
C SER A 14 14.75 2.51 0.65
N VAL A 15 15.42 1.51 1.23
CA VAL A 15 14.95 0.72 2.36
C VAL A 15 16.07 0.65 3.37
N ASN A 16 15.86 1.18 4.56
CA ASN A 16 16.78 1.05 5.68
C ASN A 16 16.11 0.23 6.78
N PHE A 17 16.36 -1.08 6.78
CA PHE A 17 15.83 -2.03 7.75
C PHE A 17 16.84 -2.26 8.88
N MET A 18 16.40 -2.05 10.12
CA MET A 18 17.27 -2.10 11.30
C MET A 18 17.39 -3.51 11.91
N GLY A 19 16.80 -4.52 11.29
CA GLY A 19 16.93 -5.92 11.73
C GLY A 19 15.99 -6.35 12.86
N ARG A 20 15.16 -5.45 13.40
CA ARG A 20 14.19 -5.77 14.47
C ARG A 20 12.74 -5.66 14.01
N TRP A 21 11.89 -6.45 14.66
CA TRP A 21 10.45 -6.48 14.46
C TRP A 21 9.75 -6.26 15.79
N PHE A 22 8.73 -5.41 15.81
CA PHE A 22 7.89 -5.13 16.97
C PHE A 22 6.59 -5.90 16.87
N SER A 23 6.05 -6.34 18.01
CA SER A 23 4.72 -6.93 18.08
C SER A 23 3.66 -5.92 17.63
N PHE A 24 2.72 -6.36 16.79
CA PHE A 24 1.67 -5.52 16.22
C PHE A 24 0.28 -6.05 16.61
N ASP A 25 -0.52 -5.20 17.25
CA ASP A 25 -1.88 -5.51 17.71
C ASP A 25 -2.97 -4.79 16.90
N GLY A 26 -2.60 -3.93 15.94
CA GLY A 26 -3.53 -3.17 15.11
C GLY A 26 -3.37 -1.66 15.20
N PHE A 27 -4.03 -0.95 14.28
CA PHE A 27 -4.00 0.52 14.25
C PHE A 27 -5.24 1.14 14.91
N SER A 28 -5.02 2.21 15.64
CA SER A 28 -6.08 3.02 16.27
C SER A 28 -6.76 3.98 15.29
N ASN A 29 -6.01 4.52 14.33
CA ASN A 29 -6.43 5.65 13.49
C ASN A 29 -6.30 5.41 11.97
N MET A 30 -6.10 4.17 11.54
CA MET A 30 -6.08 3.83 10.11
C MET A 30 -7.48 3.97 9.48
N PRO A 31 -7.62 4.46 8.23
CA PRO A 31 -8.92 4.63 7.59
C PRO A 31 -9.78 3.35 7.59
N CYS A 32 -11.03 3.47 8.04
CA CYS A 32 -11.93 2.33 8.23
C CYS A 32 -12.10 1.44 6.99
N PHE A 33 -12.08 2.04 5.78
CA PHE A 33 -12.21 1.25 4.56
C PHE A 33 -10.99 0.34 4.33
N LEU A 34 -9.77 0.83 4.55
CA LEU A 34 -8.54 0.02 4.45
C LEU A 34 -8.52 -1.10 5.49
N VAL A 35 -8.91 -0.76 6.72
CA VAL A 35 -9.04 -1.72 7.83
C VAL A 35 -9.94 -2.89 7.43
N ARG A 36 -11.11 -2.61 6.84
CA ARG A 36 -12.05 -3.64 6.39
C ARG A 36 -11.54 -4.39 5.16
N THR A 37 -11.04 -3.68 4.16
CA THR A 37 -10.57 -4.26 2.89
C THR A 37 -9.42 -5.24 3.10
N PHE A 38 -8.46 -4.89 3.96
CA PHE A 38 -7.24 -5.66 4.17
C PHE A 38 -7.21 -6.44 5.49
N SER A 39 -8.35 -6.52 6.19
CA SER A 39 -8.49 -7.25 7.47
C SER A 39 -7.45 -6.87 8.52
N ILE A 40 -7.19 -5.57 8.67
CA ILE A 40 -6.20 -5.05 9.60
C ILE A 40 -6.85 -4.92 10.99
N PRO A 41 -6.26 -5.42 12.08
CA PRO A 41 -6.84 -5.29 13.40
C PRO A 41 -6.86 -3.83 13.87
N LYS A 42 -7.78 -3.53 14.79
CA LYS A 42 -7.75 -2.29 15.58
C LYS A 42 -6.93 -2.55 16.84
N GLY A 43 -5.98 -1.68 17.12
CA GLY A 43 -5.04 -1.86 18.22
C GLY A 43 -4.43 -0.54 18.69
N SER A 44 -3.30 -0.64 19.37
CA SER A 44 -2.63 0.48 20.02
C SER A 44 -1.77 1.32 19.08
N TRP A 45 -1.36 0.79 17.92
CA TRP A 45 -0.46 1.51 17.01
C TRP A 45 -1.11 2.76 16.43
N THR A 46 -0.30 3.80 16.25
CA THR A 46 -0.74 5.07 15.66
C THR A 46 -0.03 5.35 14.34
N ILE A 47 -0.73 6.03 13.44
CA ILE A 47 -0.17 6.59 12.21
C ILE A 47 -0.12 8.11 12.34
N GLU A 48 1.06 8.70 12.28
CA GLU A 48 1.28 10.14 12.39
C GLU A 48 1.75 10.71 11.06
N LYS A 49 1.06 11.74 10.57
CA LYS A 49 1.51 12.46 9.38
C LYS A 49 2.50 13.54 9.79
N VAL A 50 3.69 13.50 9.19
CA VAL A 50 4.77 14.47 9.44
C VAL A 50 5.08 15.28 8.19
N GLU A 51 5.51 16.52 8.37
CA GLU A 51 5.99 17.36 7.27
C GLU A 51 7.45 17.04 6.97
N LYS A 52 7.69 16.41 5.82
CA LYS A 52 9.03 16.07 5.31
C LYS A 52 8.97 16.08 3.79
N GLN A 53 10.05 16.51 3.13
CA GLN A 53 10.15 16.45 1.67
C GLN A 53 10.12 15.00 1.17
N GLY A 54 9.48 14.78 0.02
CA GLY A 54 9.36 13.46 -0.61
C GLY A 54 8.14 12.66 -0.12
N CYS A 55 8.22 11.34 -0.21
CA CYS A 55 7.17 10.43 0.25
C CYS A 55 7.81 9.19 0.89
N GLY A 56 7.21 8.67 1.94
CA GLY A 56 7.75 7.49 2.62
C GLY A 56 7.13 7.24 3.98
N ILE A 57 7.70 6.24 4.67
CA ILE A 57 7.30 5.83 6.01
C ILE A 57 8.52 5.59 6.91
N SER A 58 8.33 5.79 8.21
CA SER A 58 9.28 5.40 9.25
C SER A 58 8.50 4.67 10.33
N ILE A 59 8.93 3.47 10.69
CA ILE A 59 8.30 2.65 11.71
C ILE A 59 9.22 2.54 12.91
N GLU A 60 8.70 2.97 14.05
CA GLU A 60 9.29 2.80 15.38
C GLU A 60 8.28 2.03 16.24
N GLU A 61 8.67 1.58 17.45
CA GLU A 61 7.77 0.81 18.31
C GLU A 61 6.47 1.58 18.62
N GLY A 62 5.32 0.98 18.30
CA GLY A 62 3.98 1.53 18.56
C GLY A 62 3.54 2.66 17.62
N LYS A 63 4.37 3.13 16.68
CA LYS A 63 4.05 4.28 15.83
C LYS A 63 4.62 4.18 14.42
N VAL A 64 3.85 4.67 13.46
CA VAL A 64 4.24 4.80 12.06
C VAL A 64 4.15 6.26 11.65
N LYS A 65 5.29 6.87 11.31
CA LYS A 65 5.33 8.21 10.73
C LYS A 65 5.22 8.11 9.21
N ILE A 66 4.33 8.89 8.61
CA ILE A 66 4.13 8.96 7.15
C ILE A 66 4.34 10.39 6.66
N TRP A 67 4.91 10.55 5.47
CA TRP A 67 5.03 11.86 4.81
C TRP A 67 4.76 11.76 3.31
N GLY A 68 4.46 12.90 2.70
CA GLY A 68 4.05 12.97 1.29
C GLY A 68 2.66 12.39 1.05
N ASN A 69 2.54 11.48 0.09
CA ASN A 69 1.26 10.88 -0.31
C ASN A 69 0.86 9.74 0.63
N SER A 70 -0.22 9.95 1.40
CA SER A 70 -0.71 8.97 2.38
C SER A 70 -1.17 7.64 1.76
N ASN A 71 -1.71 7.63 0.53
CA ASN A 71 -2.15 6.39 -0.12
C ASN A 71 -0.97 5.46 -0.43
N ILE A 72 0.14 6.03 -0.89
CA ILE A 72 1.40 5.29 -1.10
C ILE A 72 1.92 4.74 0.23
N ALA A 73 1.93 5.57 1.28
CA ALA A 73 2.34 5.14 2.61
C ALA A 73 1.49 3.98 3.15
N TYR A 74 0.17 4.07 3.02
CA TYR A 74 -0.75 3.00 3.44
C TYR A 74 -0.52 1.71 2.64
N ALA A 75 -0.35 1.79 1.31
CA ALA A 75 -0.04 0.62 0.49
C ALA A 75 1.26 -0.06 0.96
N THR A 76 2.30 0.71 1.27
CA THR A 76 3.57 0.18 1.81
C THR A 76 3.39 -0.48 3.18
N ILE A 77 2.65 0.15 4.11
CA ILE A 77 2.34 -0.45 5.42
C ILE A 77 1.58 -1.78 5.25
N ILE A 78 0.59 -1.83 4.36
CA ILE A 78 -0.19 -3.04 4.11
C ILE A 78 0.68 -4.16 3.52
N GLN A 79 1.59 -3.84 2.60
CA GLN A 79 2.53 -4.84 2.08
C GLN A 79 3.47 -5.42 3.14
N LEU A 80 3.87 -4.63 4.14
CA LEU A 80 4.63 -5.14 5.29
C LEU A 80 3.78 -6.11 6.11
N LEU A 81 2.52 -5.76 6.40
CA LEU A 81 1.59 -6.62 7.13
C LEU A 81 1.20 -7.89 6.37
N MET A 82 1.20 -7.85 5.03
CA MET A 82 0.99 -9.05 4.19
C MET A 82 2.15 -10.05 4.33
N GLN A 83 3.36 -9.60 4.68
CA GLN A 83 4.51 -10.47 4.93
C GLN A 83 4.51 -11.01 6.36
N LYS A 84 4.09 -10.19 7.33
CA LYS A 84 3.98 -10.58 8.73
C LYS A 84 2.83 -9.85 9.42
N LYS A 85 1.74 -10.59 9.69
CA LYS A 85 0.46 -10.00 10.13
C LYS A 85 0.47 -9.45 11.56
N ASP A 86 1.32 -10.00 12.40
CA ASP A 86 1.39 -9.77 13.85
C ASP A 86 2.64 -8.98 14.26
N ALA A 87 3.38 -8.43 13.29
CA ALA A 87 4.54 -7.60 13.59
C ALA A 87 4.84 -6.57 12.51
N LEU A 88 5.41 -5.44 12.91
CA LEU A 88 5.96 -4.42 12.00
C LEU A 88 7.47 -4.30 12.20
N PRO A 89 8.25 -4.13 11.12
CA PRO A 89 9.70 -3.98 11.22
C PRO A 89 10.08 -2.57 11.66
N GLU A 90 11.19 -2.40 12.38
CA GLU A 90 11.81 -1.09 12.47
C GLU A 90 12.50 -0.77 11.14
N ILE A 91 11.97 0.22 10.43
CA ILE A 91 12.36 0.49 9.05
C ILE A 91 12.11 1.94 8.66
N VAL A 92 12.95 2.46 7.77
CA VAL A 92 12.69 3.70 7.03
C VAL A 92 12.63 3.37 5.55
N ILE A 93 11.55 3.76 4.89
CA ILE A 93 11.34 3.54 3.46
C ILE A 93 11.08 4.89 2.80
N GLU A 94 11.86 5.23 1.76
CA GLU A 94 11.57 6.37 0.89
C GLU A 94 11.03 5.88 -0.45
N GLU A 95 9.97 6.52 -0.92
CA GLU A 95 9.29 6.19 -2.15
C GLU A 95 9.61 7.23 -3.22
N SER A 96 9.89 6.74 -4.43
CA SER A 96 9.97 7.58 -5.62
C SER A 96 9.53 6.77 -6.84
N PHE A 97 8.81 7.40 -7.75
CA PHE A 97 8.32 6.75 -8.95
C PHE A 97 8.94 7.42 -10.17
N ARG A 98 9.39 6.61 -11.13
CA ARG A 98 9.92 7.13 -12.40
C ARG A 98 8.88 7.95 -13.17
N PHE A 99 7.61 7.54 -13.09
CA PHE A 99 6.50 8.20 -13.76
C PHE A 99 5.46 8.69 -12.76
N SER A 100 5.04 9.94 -12.94
CA SER A 100 3.93 10.53 -12.19
C SER A 100 2.60 9.86 -12.55
N PHE A 101 2.41 9.47 -13.82
CA PHE A 101 1.27 8.71 -14.32
C PHE A 101 1.57 7.21 -14.31
N ARG A 102 0.78 6.43 -13.56
CA ARG A 102 0.87 4.98 -13.44
C ARG A 102 -0.51 4.40 -13.65
N GLY A 103 -0.81 4.11 -14.92
CA GLY A 103 -2.13 3.73 -15.39
C GLY A 103 -2.28 2.24 -15.66
N TYR A 104 -3.44 1.70 -15.30
CA TYR A 104 -3.90 0.38 -15.73
C TYR A 104 -5.15 0.55 -16.59
N HIS A 105 -5.18 -0.08 -17.76
CA HIS A 105 -6.25 0.02 -18.73
C HIS A 105 -6.99 -1.32 -18.82
N LEU A 106 -8.29 -1.32 -18.51
CA LEU A 106 -9.13 -2.50 -18.56
C LEU A 106 -10.12 -2.40 -19.72
N ASP A 107 -10.05 -3.36 -20.64
CA ASP A 107 -11.01 -3.54 -21.72
C ASP A 107 -12.21 -4.35 -21.24
N ILE A 108 -13.40 -3.73 -21.23
CA ILE A 108 -14.66 -4.43 -20.98
C ILE A 108 -15.58 -4.45 -22.21
N ALA A 109 -15.16 -3.83 -23.32
CA ALA A 109 -15.93 -3.71 -24.54
C ALA A 109 -15.89 -5.00 -25.37
N ARG A 110 -14.77 -5.75 -25.33
CA ARG A 110 -14.54 -6.94 -26.18
C ARG A 110 -15.01 -8.27 -25.58
N GLY A 111 -15.93 -8.23 -24.64
CA GLY A 111 -16.50 -9.42 -23.98
C GLY A 111 -15.73 -9.79 -22.71
N GLY A 112 -16.42 -9.67 -21.58
CA GLY A 112 -15.84 -9.84 -20.24
C GLY A 112 -16.21 -8.66 -19.35
N VAL A 113 -17.47 -8.57 -18.94
CA VAL A 113 -17.92 -7.53 -17.99
C VAL A 113 -17.58 -8.00 -16.57
N PRO A 114 -16.59 -7.40 -15.89
CA PRO A 114 -16.28 -7.79 -14.53
C PRO A 114 -17.48 -7.46 -13.64
N THR A 115 -17.77 -8.33 -12.68
CA THR A 115 -18.70 -7.97 -11.61
C THR A 115 -18.14 -6.78 -10.82
N VAL A 116 -19.01 -6.06 -10.10
CA VAL A 116 -18.57 -4.99 -9.19
C VAL A 116 -17.57 -5.50 -8.15
N SER A 117 -17.69 -6.75 -7.70
CA SER A 117 -16.70 -7.36 -6.79
C SER A 117 -15.33 -7.49 -7.47
N THR A 118 -15.30 -8.01 -8.69
CA THR A 118 -14.06 -8.14 -9.47
C THR A 118 -13.40 -6.79 -9.72
N PHE A 119 -14.18 -5.75 -10.02
CA PHE A 119 -13.68 -4.38 -10.13
C PHE A 119 -13.02 -3.88 -8.84
N LYS A 120 -13.65 -4.14 -7.68
CA LYS A 120 -13.09 -3.78 -6.38
C LYS A 120 -11.79 -4.53 -6.10
N ASP A 121 -11.72 -5.81 -6.46
CA ASP A 121 -10.50 -6.61 -6.30
C ASP A 121 -9.36 -6.05 -7.15
N ILE A 122 -9.62 -5.70 -8.41
CA ILE A 122 -8.64 -5.02 -9.28
C ILE A 122 -8.17 -3.72 -8.63
N LEU A 123 -9.09 -2.88 -8.14
CA LEU A 123 -8.72 -1.63 -7.45
C LEU A 123 -7.85 -1.87 -6.22
N ASN A 124 -8.11 -2.93 -5.44
CA ASN A 124 -7.29 -3.30 -4.29
C ASN A 124 -5.86 -3.68 -4.73
N TRP A 125 -5.71 -4.46 -5.80
CA TRP A 125 -4.41 -4.78 -6.39
C TRP A 125 -3.67 -3.54 -6.89
N LEU A 126 -4.35 -2.68 -7.64
CA LEU A 126 -3.78 -1.44 -8.18
C LEU A 126 -3.35 -0.49 -7.07
N PHE A 127 -4.13 -0.41 -5.99
CA PHE A 127 -3.78 0.35 -4.79
C PHE A 127 -2.49 -0.17 -4.14
N LEU A 128 -2.40 -1.48 -3.90
CA LEU A 128 -1.19 -2.10 -3.35
C LEU A 128 0.03 -1.84 -4.24
N LEU A 129 -0.14 -1.92 -5.56
CA LEU A 129 0.90 -1.67 -6.56
C LEU A 129 1.15 -0.18 -6.84
N LYS A 130 0.48 0.72 -6.11
CA LYS A 130 0.67 2.17 -6.16
C LYS A 130 0.34 2.79 -7.52
N TYR A 131 -0.53 2.15 -8.32
CA TYR A 131 -1.13 2.77 -9.50
C TYR A 131 -2.03 3.94 -9.07
N ASN A 132 -2.10 4.98 -9.90
CA ASN A 132 -2.90 6.17 -9.61
C ASN A 132 -3.88 6.54 -10.71
N TYR A 133 -3.98 5.70 -11.75
CA TYR A 133 -4.97 5.86 -12.79
C TYR A 133 -5.53 4.48 -13.20
N PHE A 134 -6.85 4.38 -13.23
CA PHE A 134 -7.54 3.18 -13.68
C PHE A 134 -8.49 3.58 -14.80
N ALA A 135 -8.13 3.22 -16.03
CA ALA A 135 -8.88 3.54 -17.23
C ALA A 135 -9.74 2.35 -17.62
N ILE A 136 -11.01 2.62 -17.95
CA ILE A 136 -11.98 1.61 -18.35
C ILE A 136 -12.37 1.91 -19.80
N TYR A 137 -12.13 0.95 -20.69
CA TYR A 137 -12.56 1.02 -22.08
C TYR A 137 -13.96 0.43 -22.20
N LEU A 138 -14.95 1.31 -22.35
CA LEU A 138 -16.37 0.97 -22.25
C LEU A 138 -17.00 0.56 -23.58
N GLU A 139 -16.59 1.18 -24.68
CA GLU A 139 -17.19 1.00 -26.00
C GLU A 139 -16.09 0.76 -27.03
N ASP A 140 -16.26 -0.28 -27.84
CA ASP A 140 -15.46 -0.50 -29.03
C ASP A 140 -16.29 -0.10 -30.26
N LEU A 141 -15.70 0.70 -31.14
CA LEU A 141 -16.31 1.19 -32.37
C LEU A 141 -15.93 0.28 -33.53
N PHE A 142 -16.32 -0.99 -33.44
CA PHE A 142 -16.34 -1.88 -34.61
C PHE A 142 -17.66 -2.66 -34.64
N PRO A 143 -18.52 -2.45 -35.65
CA PRO A 143 -19.73 -3.24 -35.88
C PRO A 143 -19.43 -4.67 -36.34
#